data_AF-A0A1T5FRN1-F1
#
_entry.id   AF-A0A1T5FRN1-F1
#
_cell.length_a   1.000
_cell.length_b   1.000
_cell.length_c   1.000
_cell.angle_alpha   90.00
_cell.angle_beta   90.00
_cell.angle_gamma   90.00
#
_symmetry.space_group_name_H-M   'P 1'
#
loop_
_entity.id
_entity.type
_entity.pdbx_description
1 polymer ?
#
loop_
_entity_poly.entity_id
_entity_poly.type
_entity_poly.pdbx_seq_one_letter_code
_entity_poly.pdbx_strand_id
1 'polypeptide(L)'
;MFYGTDDISVAVNICNFNTTIMSSIKINEQDWQVAKIKLSRKYNHLTDDDLYYAPGEEEQLVERLAKRLKRTKDYVVFTISKQLEDLSSNRL
;
A
#
# COMPACT_ATOMS: atom_id res chain seq x y z
N MET A 1 17.64 -31.73 -11.83
CA MET A 1 18.47 -30.87 -10.96
C MET A 1 19.42 -30.15 -11.91
N PHE A 2 19.31 -28.88 -12.26
CA PHE A 2 18.82 -27.69 -11.56
C PHE A 2 18.13 -26.73 -12.58
N TYR A 3 17.21 -25.90 -12.08
CA TYR A 3 16.39 -24.86 -12.74
C TYR A 3 17.11 -24.16 -13.91
N GLY A 4 16.56 -23.99 -15.12
CA GLY A 4 15.16 -23.78 -15.50
C GLY A 4 14.92 -22.28 -15.73
N THR A 5 15.17 -21.83 -16.97
CA THR A 5 14.87 -20.52 -17.59
C THR A 5 15.61 -19.31 -17.02
N ASP A 6 16.72 -18.88 -17.63
CA ASP A 6 16.81 -18.09 -18.87
C ASP A 6 16.35 -16.64 -18.66
N ASP A 7 17.36 -15.78 -18.51
CA ASP A 7 17.45 -14.40 -18.98
C ASP A 7 16.14 -13.71 -19.41
N ILE A 8 15.52 -12.95 -18.49
CA ILE A 8 14.71 -11.77 -18.87
C ILE A 8 15.27 -10.57 -18.11
N SER A 9 16.47 -10.17 -18.49
CA SER A 9 16.85 -8.76 -18.52
C SER A 9 16.55 -8.19 -19.90
N VAL A 10 15.27 -8.02 -20.27
CA VAL A 10 14.84 -7.07 -21.32
C VAL A 10 13.32 -6.89 -21.37
N ALA A 11 12.84 -5.94 -20.58
CA ALA A 11 11.76 -5.01 -20.91
C ALA A 11 11.97 -3.82 -19.97
N VAL A 12 12.95 -2.96 -20.22
CA VAL A 12 12.72 -1.67 -20.89
C VAL A 12 11.38 -1.06 -20.46
N ASN A 13 11.50 -0.08 -19.57
CA ASN A 13 10.84 1.20 -19.73
C ASN A 13 9.30 1.21 -19.65
N ILE A 14 8.78 0.97 -18.45
CA ILE A 14 7.68 1.82 -18.00
C ILE A 14 8.34 2.96 -17.22
N CYS A 15 8.78 3.95 -17.99
CA CYS A 15 9.06 5.30 -17.50
C CYS A 15 8.01 5.67 -16.45
N ASN A 16 8.50 5.95 -15.23
CA ASN A 16 8.47 7.31 -14.70
C ASN A 16 7.22 8.11 -15.11
N PHE A 17 6.05 7.64 -14.73
CA PHE A 17 4.90 8.52 -14.65
C PHE A 17 5.16 9.37 -13.41
N ASN A 18 5.74 10.56 -13.64
CA ASN A 18 5.70 11.66 -12.69
C ASN A 18 4.23 11.97 -12.42
N THR A 19 3.60 11.16 -11.58
CA THR A 19 2.23 11.38 -11.15
C THR A 19 2.32 12.26 -9.93
N THR A 20 2.21 13.56 -10.19
CA THR A 20 1.76 14.52 -9.20
C THR A 20 0.39 14.04 -8.71
N ILE A 21 0.37 13.14 -7.72
CA ILE A 21 -0.83 12.93 -6.92
C ILE A 21 -0.57 13.54 -5.56
N MET A 22 -0.89 14.83 -5.49
CA MET A 22 -1.26 15.54 -4.27
C MET A 22 -2.34 14.69 -3.59
N SER A 23 -1.91 13.83 -2.67
CA SER A 23 -2.76 12.81 -2.09
C SER A 23 -3.41 13.39 -0.84
N SER A 24 -4.41 14.24 -1.02
CA SER A 24 -5.32 14.64 0.06
C SER A 24 -6.30 13.50 0.34
N ILE A 25 -5.78 12.35 0.72
CA ILE A 25 -6.59 11.30 1.35
C ILE A 25 -6.81 11.78 2.78
N LYS A 26 -7.96 11.49 3.36
CA LYS A 26 -8.21 11.70 4.78
C LYS A 26 -8.34 10.34 5.43
N ILE A 27 -7.25 9.85 5.99
CA ILE A 27 -7.27 8.61 6.76
C ILE A 27 -7.60 8.98 8.21
N ASN A 28 -8.77 8.53 8.69
CA ASN A 28 -9.11 8.59 10.12
C ASN A 28 -8.26 7.57 10.87
N GLU A 29 -7.58 7.99 11.94
CA GLU A 29 -6.73 7.09 12.74
C GLU A 29 -7.54 5.89 13.28
N GLN A 30 -8.78 6.12 13.71
CA GLN A 30 -9.65 5.07 14.21
C GLN A 30 -9.95 4.00 13.16
N ASP A 31 -10.34 4.42 11.95
CA ASP A 31 -10.59 3.50 10.84
C ASP A 31 -9.29 2.82 10.37
N TRP A 32 -8.15 3.54 10.40
CA TRP A 32 -6.85 2.99 10.07
C TRP A 32 -6.41 1.89 11.03
N GLN A 33 -6.62 2.03 12.34
CA GLN A 33 -6.27 0.98 13.31
C GLN A 33 -6.99 -0.34 13.00
N VAL A 34 -8.21 -0.28 12.46
CA VAL A 34 -8.93 -1.49 12.05
C VAL A 34 -8.49 -1.98 10.68
N ALA A 35 -8.30 -1.06 9.72
CA ALA A 35 -7.81 -1.38 8.38
C ALA A 35 -6.41 -2.00 8.41
N LYS A 36 -5.51 -1.52 9.27
CA LYS A 36 -4.16 -2.06 9.43
C LYS A 36 -4.17 -3.50 9.93
N ILE A 37 -5.10 -3.86 10.82
CA ILE A 37 -5.23 -5.24 11.32
C ILE A 37 -5.64 -6.16 10.17
N LYS A 38 -6.59 -5.71 9.32
CA LYS A 38 -6.99 -6.45 8.11
C LYS A 38 -5.84 -6.55 7.10
N LEU A 39 -5.12 -5.46 6.86
CA LEU A 39 -3.95 -5.41 5.98
C LEU A 39 -2.84 -6.33 6.47
N SER A 40 -2.51 -6.32 7.76
CA SER A 40 -1.49 -7.19 8.36
C SER A 40 -1.85 -8.68 8.18
N ARG A 41 -3.12 -9.05 8.36
CA ARG A 41 -3.60 -10.42 8.08
C ARG A 41 -3.48 -10.80 6.60
N LYS A 42 -3.71 -9.85 5.69
CA LYS A 42 -3.63 -10.06 4.23
C LYS A 42 -2.19 -10.08 3.71
N TYR A 43 -1.30 -9.31 4.33
CA TYR A 43 0.09 -9.14 3.93
C TYR A 43 1.01 -9.54 5.08
N ASN A 44 1.37 -10.82 5.15
CA ASN A 44 2.24 -11.38 6.20
C ASN A 44 3.67 -10.79 6.25
N HIS A 45 4.03 -9.96 5.26
CA HIS A 45 5.32 -9.25 5.16
C HIS A 45 5.23 -7.79 5.61
N LEU A 46 4.03 -7.27 5.87
CA LEU A 46 3.86 -5.94 6.46
C LEU A 46 3.92 -6.08 7.97
N THR A 47 4.89 -5.39 8.58
CA THR A 47 5.01 -5.33 10.04
C THR A 47 4.11 -4.22 10.59
N ASP A 48 3.77 -4.31 11.88
CA ASP A 48 3.03 -3.23 12.57
C ASP A 48 3.75 -1.88 12.45
N ASP A 49 5.08 -1.90 12.45
CA ASP A 49 5.93 -0.71 12.27
C ASP A 49 5.79 -0.11 10.86
N ASP A 50 5.68 -0.94 9.81
CA ASP A 50 5.43 -0.48 8.44
C ASP A 50 4.00 0.03 8.22
N LEU A 51 3.06 -0.38 9.07
CA LEU A 51 1.67 0.05 9.08
C LEU A 51 1.40 1.17 10.10
N TYR A 52 2.44 1.71 10.72
CA TYR A 52 2.32 2.83 11.64
C TYR A 52 1.95 4.10 10.88
N TYR A 53 0.86 4.73 11.30
CA TYR A 53 0.31 5.94 10.72
C TYR A 53 0.02 6.95 11.82
N ALA A 54 0.43 8.20 11.60
CA ALA A 54 0.03 9.34 12.40
C ALA A 54 -0.66 10.38 11.49
N PRO A 55 -1.69 11.08 11.98
CA PRO A 55 -2.36 12.12 11.22
C PRO A 55 -1.37 13.20 10.77
N GLY A 56 -1.28 13.40 9.45
CA GLY A 56 -0.29 14.29 8.82
C GLY A 56 0.92 13.58 8.19
N GLU A 57 1.09 12.27 8.41
CA GLU A 57 2.17 11.46 7.80
C GLU A 57 1.64 10.50 6.71
N GLU A 58 0.49 10.82 6.11
CA GLU A 58 -0.18 9.99 5.10
C GLU A 58 0.73 9.72 3.90
N GLU A 59 1.45 10.74 3.43
CA GLU A 59 2.38 10.62 2.32
C GLU A 59 3.59 9.74 2.66
N GLN A 60 4.12 9.86 3.89
CA GLN A 60 5.24 9.04 4.37
C GLN A 60 4.84 7.57 4.52
N LEU A 61 3.66 7.30 5.08
CA LEU A 61 3.08 5.97 5.18
C LEU A 61 2.97 5.31 3.80
N VAL A 62 2.33 6.02 2.86
CA VAL A 62 2.12 5.53 1.49
C VAL A 62 3.45 5.27 0.80
N GLU A 63 4.44 6.16 0.98
CA GLU A 63 5.76 5.98 0.40
C GLU A 63 6.52 4.78 1.00
N ARG A 64 6.47 4.60 2.33
CA ARG A 64 7.07 3.46 3.01
C ARG A 64 6.47 2.15 2.53
N LEU A 65 5.15 2.07 2.49
CA LEU A 65 4.41 0.91 2.01
C LEU A 65 4.69 0.64 0.53
N ALA A 66 4.76 1.67 -0.31
CA ALA A 66 5.08 1.53 -1.73
C ALA A 66 6.46 0.91 -1.94
N LYS A 67 7.47 1.36 -1.17
CA LYS A 67 8.83 0.80 -1.17
C LYS A 67 8.86 -0.65 -0.69
N ARG A 68 8.14 -0.97 0.40
CA ARG A 68 8.06 -2.34 0.96
C ARG A 68 7.34 -3.32 0.03
N LEU A 69 6.22 -2.91 -0.54
CA LEU A 69 5.40 -3.72 -1.45
C LEU A 69 5.97 -3.78 -2.87
N LYS A 70 6.96 -2.92 -3.20
CA LYS A 70 7.45 -2.68 -4.57
C LYS A 70 6.30 -2.35 -5.53
N ARG A 71 5.36 -1.51 -5.08
CA ARG A 71 4.16 -1.07 -5.83
C ARG A 71 4.11 0.44 -5.93
N THR A 72 3.18 0.95 -6.74
CA THR A 72 2.92 2.38 -6.86
C THR A 72 2.24 2.93 -5.61
N LYS A 73 2.50 4.21 -5.30
CA LYS A 73 1.83 4.95 -4.23
C LYS A 73 0.30 4.87 -4.39
N ASP A 74 -0.19 5.04 -5.62
CA ASP A 74 -1.60 4.90 -5.99
C ASP A 74 -2.20 3.54 -5.58
N TYR A 75 -1.50 2.44 -5.87
CA TYR A 75 -1.96 1.10 -5.50
C TYR A 75 -2.07 0.93 -3.98
N VAL A 76 -1.12 1.51 -3.23
CA VAL A 76 -1.15 1.50 -1.76
C VAL A 76 -2.36 2.30 -1.27
N VAL A 77 -2.54 3.53 -1.74
CA VAL A 77 -3.68 4.38 -1.43
C VAL A 77 -5.00 3.67 -1.72
N PHE A 78 -5.14 3.11 -2.91
CA PHE A 78 -6.32 2.34 -3.30
C PHE A 78 -6.57 1.16 -2.36
N THR A 79 -5.52 0.43 -1.98
CA THR A 79 -5.63 -0.69 -1.05
C THR A 79 -6.13 -0.22 0.33
N ILE A 80 -5.58 0.88 0.84
CA ILE A 80 -5.99 1.50 2.11
C ILE A 80 -7.44 1.95 2.04
N SER A 81 -7.80 2.75 1.03
CA SER A 81 -9.18 3.22 0.79
C SER A 81 -10.17 2.06 0.71
N LYS A 82 -9.80 0.98 0.02
CA LYS A 82 -10.63 -0.22 -0.07
C LYS A 82 -10.85 -0.89 1.30
N GLN A 83 -9.81 -1.00 2.13
CA GLN A 83 -9.96 -1.55 3.48
C GLN A 83 -10.81 -0.67 4.39
N LEU A 84 -10.74 0.66 4.22
CA LEU A 84 -11.59 1.62 4.92
C LEU A 84 -13.06 1.52 4.46
N GLU A 85 -13.32 1.36 3.16
CA GLU A 85 -14.67 1.19 2.62
C GLU A 85 -15.33 -0.13 3.08
N ASP A 86 -14.57 -1.23 3.10
CA ASP A 86 -15.00 -2.52 3.64
C ASP A 86 -15.39 -2.46 5.14
N LEU A 87 -14.89 -1.49 5.91
CA LEU A 87 -15.29 -1.26 7.31
C LEU A 87 -16.64 -0.54 7.40
N SER A 88 -16.88 0.44 6.52
CA SER A 88 -18.15 1.15 6.45
C SER A 88 -19.29 0.26 5.94
N SER A 89 -19.00 -0.71 5.07
CA SER A 89 -20.03 -1.49 4.36
C SER A 89 -20.58 -2.70 5.14
N ASN A 90 -20.08 -2.99 6.35
CA ASN A 90 -20.58 -4.09 7.21
C ASN A 90 -21.46 -3.61 8.38
N ARG A 91 -22.06 -2.42 8.27
CA ARG A 91 -23.12 -1.96 9.20
C ARG A 91 -24.48 -2.45 8.66
N LEU A 92 -24.76 -3.75 8.80
CA LEU A 92 -26.12 -4.30 8.69
C LEU A 92 -26.71 -4.48 10.09
#